data_AF-A0A4Y8VPZ7-F1
#
_entry.id   AF-A0A4Y8VPZ7-F1
#
_cell.length_a   1.000
_cell.length_b   1.000
_cell.length_c   1.000
_cell.angle_alpha   90.00
_cell.angle_beta   90.00
_cell.angle_gamma   90.00
#
_symmetry.space_group_name_H-M   'P 1'
#
loop_
_entity.id
_entity.type
_entity.pdbx_description
1 polymer ?
#
loop_
_entity_poly.entity_id
_entity_poly.type
_entity_poly.pdbx_seq_one_letter_code
_entity_poly.pdbx_strand_id
1 'polypeptide(L)'
;MKKVFLLFLALGLFMSVGASNMNGRRVVMRPTANGWFSTHRPHRVPAKELVSLYQENDILHINAEVELMMTITIKDEEGNVLSQTIVYSSENDVVVPTDGTIVEVSYNDIDLVGILY
;
A
#
# COMPACT_ATOMS: atom_id res chain seq x y z
N MET A 1 30.97 -4.52 40.07
CA MET A 1 29.67 -5.09 39.64
C MET A 1 28.72 -3.98 39.24
N LYS A 2 28.79 -3.51 37.98
CA LYS A 2 27.86 -2.56 37.34
C LYS A 2 28.14 -2.57 35.84
N LYS A 3 27.51 -3.45 35.06
CA LYS A 3 27.29 -3.31 33.59
C LYS A 3 26.18 -4.28 33.19
N VAL A 4 24.97 -3.99 33.64
CA VAL A 4 23.74 -4.60 33.10
C VAL A 4 23.20 -3.63 32.05
N PHE A 5 22.47 -4.18 31.07
CA PHE A 5 21.56 -3.48 30.16
C PHE A 5 22.20 -2.67 29.04
N LEU A 6 22.50 -3.31 27.91
CA LEU A 6 22.42 -2.67 26.57
C LEU A 6 22.67 -3.68 25.44
N LEU A 7 21.91 -4.78 25.41
CA LEU A 7 21.96 -5.70 24.27
C LEU A 7 20.59 -6.30 23.90
N PHE A 8 19.52 -5.58 24.22
CA PHE A 8 18.16 -5.86 23.73
C PHE A 8 17.56 -4.70 22.94
N LEU A 9 18.40 -3.75 22.47
CA LEU A 9 17.97 -2.58 21.68
C LEU A 9 18.25 -2.73 20.17
N ALA A 10 18.26 -3.96 19.66
CA ALA A 10 18.43 -4.25 18.23
C ALA A 10 17.53 -5.39 17.73
N LEU A 11 16.48 -5.71 18.51
CA LEU A 11 15.43 -6.66 18.12
C LEU A 11 14.08 -5.94 18.11
N GLY A 12 14.08 -4.73 17.52
CA GLY A 12 12.88 -3.91 17.33
C GLY A 12 12.18 -4.31 16.04
N LEU A 13 11.25 -5.25 16.16
CA LEU A 13 10.00 -5.28 15.41
C LEU A 13 10.09 -5.56 13.89
N PHE A 14 10.50 -6.78 13.55
CA PHE A 14 9.69 -7.53 12.56
C PHE A 14 8.47 -8.09 13.29
N MET A 15 7.51 -7.22 13.61
CA MET A 15 6.19 -7.66 14.06
C MET A 15 5.24 -7.44 12.89
N SER A 16 5.12 -8.49 12.08
CA SER A 16 3.90 -8.78 11.35
C SER A 16 2.78 -8.99 12.37
N VAL A 17 2.12 -7.92 12.79
CA VAL A 17 0.83 -8.01 13.48
C VAL A 17 -0.21 -7.64 12.44
N GLY A 18 -0.56 -8.66 11.64
CA GLY A 18 -1.78 -8.64 10.86
C GLY A 18 -2.96 -8.52 11.81
N ALA A 19 -3.48 -7.31 11.90
CA ALA A 19 -4.85 -7.05 12.29
C ALA A 19 -5.32 -6.01 11.28
N SER A 20 -5.96 -6.46 10.20
CA SER A 20 -6.65 -5.59 9.25
C SER A 20 -7.72 -4.79 10.01
N ASN A 21 -7.29 -3.64 10.52
CA ASN A 21 -8.12 -2.75 11.31
C ASN A 21 -9.02 -2.01 10.33
N MET A 22 -10.27 -2.47 10.19
CA MET A 22 -11.29 -1.87 9.31
C MET A 22 -11.76 -0.48 9.78
N ASN A 23 -11.03 0.18 10.69
CA ASN A 23 -11.35 1.49 11.24
C ASN A 23 -10.73 2.65 10.43
N GLY A 24 -9.81 2.35 9.51
CA GLY A 24 -9.23 3.34 8.59
C GLY A 24 -10.20 3.82 7.50
N ARG A 25 -9.98 5.03 6.98
CA ARG A 25 -10.72 5.55 5.81
C ARG A 25 -10.31 4.77 4.58
N ARG A 26 -11.30 4.22 3.87
CA ARG A 26 -11.06 3.51 2.60
C ARG A 26 -10.49 4.47 1.57
N VAL A 27 -9.31 4.14 1.04
CA VAL A 27 -8.72 4.84 -0.10
C VAL A 27 -9.39 4.31 -1.37
N VAL A 28 -10.00 5.20 -2.14
CA VAL A 28 -10.69 4.83 -3.39
C VAL A 28 -9.67 4.73 -4.51
N MET A 29 -9.39 3.51 -4.96
CA MET A 29 -8.47 3.23 -6.05
C MET A 29 -9.17 3.34 -7.40
N ARG A 30 -8.50 3.97 -8.37
CA ARG A 30 -8.97 4.12 -9.75
C ARG A 30 -7.89 3.65 -10.73
N PRO A 31 -8.24 3.02 -11.86
CA PRO A 31 -7.28 2.68 -12.89
C PRO A 31 -6.56 3.93 -13.42
N THR A 32 -5.23 3.87 -13.53
CA THR A 32 -4.45 4.95 -14.14
C THR A 32 -4.69 4.99 -15.64
N ALA A 33 -4.97 6.18 -16.18
CA ALA A 33 -5.33 6.40 -17.59
C ALA A 33 -4.17 6.20 -18.59
N ASN A 34 -2.98 5.83 -18.12
CA ASN A 34 -1.76 5.70 -18.95
C ASN A 34 -1.74 4.43 -19.83
N GLY A 35 -2.80 3.62 -19.80
CA GLY A 35 -3.02 2.52 -20.74
C GLY A 35 -3.39 3.02 -22.15
N TRP A 36 -2.43 3.55 -22.88
CA TRP A 36 -2.57 4.12 -24.24
C TRP A 36 -3.09 3.12 -25.30
N PHE A 37 -3.23 1.82 -24.97
CA PHE A 37 -3.76 0.80 -25.88
C PHE A 37 -4.54 -0.32 -25.16
N SER A 38 -5.79 -0.08 -24.79
CA SER A 38 -6.75 -1.20 -24.78
C SER A 38 -8.13 -0.77 -25.27
N THR A 39 -8.24 -0.59 -26.58
CA THR A 39 -9.48 -0.87 -27.31
C THR A 39 -9.96 -2.29 -26.96
N HIS A 40 -11.20 -2.39 -26.47
CA HIS A 40 -11.94 -3.63 -26.23
C HIS A 40 -11.31 -4.63 -25.24
N ARG A 41 -11.66 -4.54 -23.94
CA ARG A 41 -11.71 -5.74 -23.09
C ARG A 41 -13.17 -6.21 -23.01
N PRO A 42 -13.51 -7.39 -23.54
CA PRO A 42 -14.87 -7.92 -23.49
C PRO A 42 -15.17 -8.31 -22.04
N HIS A 43 -16.24 -7.75 -21.48
CA HIS A 43 -17.02 -8.31 -20.38
C HIS A 43 -16.23 -9.14 -19.37
N ARG A 44 -15.09 -8.62 -18.88
CA ARG A 44 -14.44 -9.19 -17.71
C ARG A 44 -15.21 -8.58 -16.55
N VAL A 45 -15.91 -9.46 -15.83
CA VAL A 45 -16.42 -9.28 -14.46
C VAL A 45 -15.64 -8.16 -13.79
N PRO A 46 -16.30 -7.14 -13.16
CA PRO A 46 -15.57 -6.06 -12.50
C PRO A 46 -14.48 -6.74 -11.71
N ALA A 47 -13.20 -6.46 -12.03
CA ALA A 47 -12.10 -7.10 -11.36
C ALA A 47 -12.33 -6.74 -9.89
N LYS A 48 -12.90 -7.69 -9.13
CA LYS A 48 -13.21 -7.52 -7.72
C LYS A 48 -11.92 -6.99 -7.16
N GLU A 49 -11.95 -5.76 -6.64
CA GLU A 49 -10.74 -5.00 -6.31
C GLU A 49 -9.86 -5.92 -5.47
N LEU A 50 -8.84 -6.53 -6.10
CA LEU A 50 -8.10 -7.62 -5.48
C LEU A 50 -7.25 -7.10 -4.34
N VAL A 51 -7.14 -5.78 -4.25
CA VAL A 51 -6.41 -5.02 -3.27
C VAL A 51 -7.35 -3.93 -2.76
N SER A 52 -7.54 -3.87 -1.46
CA SER A 52 -8.28 -2.83 -0.77
C SER A 52 -7.34 -2.10 0.16
N LEU A 53 -7.44 -0.77 0.15
CA LEU A 53 -6.55 0.09 0.92
C LEU A 53 -7.35 0.91 1.92
N TYR A 54 -6.85 0.96 3.16
CA TYR A 54 -7.43 1.73 4.24
C TYR A 54 -6.33 2.56 4.87
N GLN A 55 -6.58 3.85 5.07
CA GLN A 55 -5.64 4.72 5.73
C GLN A 55 -6.11 5.04 7.14
N GLU A 56 -5.23 4.83 8.11
CA GLU A 56 -5.40 5.19 9.50
C GLU A 56 -4.18 6.01 9.94
N ASN A 57 -4.39 7.33 10.12
CA ASN A 57 -3.30 8.29 10.38
C ASN A 57 -2.22 8.20 9.27
N ASP A 58 -0.95 8.05 9.66
CA ASP A 58 0.21 7.92 8.77
C ASP A 58 0.46 6.46 8.35
N ILE A 59 -0.53 5.56 8.47
CA ILE A 59 -0.42 4.15 8.11
C ILE A 59 -1.42 3.81 7.01
N LEU A 60 -0.93 3.16 5.97
CA LEU A 60 -1.71 2.62 4.87
C LEU A 60 -1.76 1.10 5.00
N HIS A 61 -2.93 0.59 5.37
CA HIS A 61 -3.24 -0.83 5.42
C HIS A 61 -3.62 -1.32 4.03
N ILE A 62 -2.92 -2.35 3.57
CA ILE A 62 -3.11 -2.98 2.27
C ILE A 62 -3.62 -4.38 2.52
N ASN A 63 -4.82 -4.67 2.02
CA ASN A 63 -5.45 -5.98 2.10
C ASN A 63 -5.74 -6.48 0.69
N ALA A 64 -4.97 -7.46 0.27
CA ALA A 64 -5.14 -8.20 -0.97
C ALA A 64 -5.85 -9.55 -0.73
N GLU A 65 -6.75 -9.92 -1.64
CA GLU A 65 -7.54 -11.16 -1.57
C GLU A 65 -6.66 -12.42 -1.71
N VAL A 66 -5.49 -12.29 -2.34
CA VAL A 66 -4.48 -13.36 -2.49
C VAL A 66 -3.09 -12.77 -2.29
N GLU A 67 -2.09 -13.62 -2.00
CA GLU A 67 -0.69 -13.19 -1.99
C GLU A 67 -0.29 -12.67 -3.38
N LEU A 68 -0.01 -11.37 -3.45
CA LEU A 68 0.39 -10.68 -4.67
C LEU A 68 1.69 -9.92 -4.45
N MET A 69 2.53 -9.91 -5.47
CA MET A 69 3.62 -8.95 -5.55
C MET A 69 3.05 -7.60 -5.97
N MET A 70 3.07 -6.62 -5.07
CA MET A 70 2.54 -5.29 -5.32
C MET A 70 3.66 -4.25 -5.14
N THR A 71 3.70 -3.27 -6.02
CA THR A 71 4.54 -2.09 -5.87
C THR A 71 3.66 -0.95 -5.38
N ILE A 72 3.96 -0.43 -4.19
CA ILE A 72 3.26 0.71 -3.57
C ILE A 72 4.17 1.92 -3.70
N THR A 73 3.69 2.97 -4.35
CA THR A 73 4.42 4.23 -4.53
C THR A 73 3.60 5.36 -3.92
N ILE A 74 4.19 6.10 -2.97
CA ILE A 74 3.57 7.26 -2.36
C ILE A 74 4.24 8.52 -2.92
N LYS A 75 3.41 9.46 -3.37
CA LYS A 75 3.84 10.72 -3.97
C LYS A 75 3.25 11.91 -3.23
N ASP A 76 3.92 13.05 -3.36
CA ASP A 76 3.37 14.35 -2.96
C ASP A 76 2.32 14.84 -3.98
N GLU A 77 1.75 16.02 -3.70
CA GLU A 77 0.73 16.64 -4.56
C GLU A 77 1.26 17.08 -5.93
N GLU A 78 2.58 17.27 -6.04
CA GLU A 78 3.28 17.64 -7.27
C GLU A 78 3.61 16.40 -8.13
N GLY A 79 3.43 15.19 -7.57
CA GLY A 79 3.70 13.91 -8.21
C GLY A 79 5.12 13.39 -8.02
N ASN A 80 5.92 14.00 -7.13
CA ASN A 80 7.25 13.50 -6.79
C ASN A 80 7.13 12.27 -5.89
N VAL A 81 7.97 11.25 -6.14
CA VAL A 81 7.98 10.02 -5.34
C VAL A 81 8.65 10.28 -3.99
N LEU A 82 7.89 10.11 -2.91
CA LEU A 82 8.37 10.22 -1.54
C LEU A 82 8.79 8.85 -0.98
N SER A 83 8.08 7.80 -1.35
CA SER A 83 8.35 6.43 -0.89
C SER A 83 7.94 5.41 -1.95
N GLN A 84 8.70 4.33 -2.05
CA GLN A 84 8.35 3.18 -2.87
C GLN A 84 8.69 1.89 -2.13
N THR A 85 7.71 1.00 -2.01
CA THR A 85 7.82 -0.26 -1.28
C THR A 85 7.28 -1.39 -2.13
N ILE A 86 8.01 -2.51 -2.18
CA ILE A 86 7.54 -3.76 -2.79
C ILE A 86 7.06 -4.66 -1.67
N VAL A 87 5.81 -5.10 -1.76
CA VAL A 87 5.19 -6.00 -0.79
C VAL A 87 4.83 -7.32 -1.47
N TYR A 88 5.01 -8.41 -0.73
CA TYR A 88 4.62 -9.76 -1.16
C TYR A 88 3.87 -10.42 -0.01
N SER A 89 2.59 -10.10 0.12
CA SER A 89 1.70 -10.59 1.17
C SER A 89 0.25 -10.26 0.80
N SER A 90 -0.70 -11.01 1.37
CA SER A 90 -2.12 -10.65 1.34
C SER A 90 -2.43 -9.48 2.27
N GLU A 91 -1.66 -9.26 3.34
CA GLU A 91 -1.84 -8.13 4.25
C GLU A 91 -0.49 -7.45 4.53
N ASN A 92 -0.45 -6.12 4.46
CA ASN A 92 0.76 -5.34 4.73
C ASN A 92 0.42 -3.93 5.17
N ASP A 93 1.32 -3.33 5.95
CA ASP A 93 1.19 -1.96 6.44
C ASP A 93 2.37 -1.14 5.92
N VAL A 94 2.07 0.00 5.29
CA VAL A 94 3.06 0.92 4.76
C VAL A 94 2.93 2.26 5.47
N VAL A 95 4.05 2.80 5.93
CA VAL A 95 4.07 4.14 6.54
C VAL A 95 3.97 5.19 5.43
N VAL A 96 3.01 6.08 5.58
CA VAL A 96 2.77 7.24 4.71
C VAL A 96 3.67 8.38 5.17
N PRO A 97 4.57 8.90 4.30
CA PRO A 97 5.33 10.12 4.60
C PRO A 97 4.38 11.31 4.85
N THR A 98 4.79 12.25 5.69
CA THR A 98 3.97 13.41 6.09
C THR A 98 3.42 14.23 4.92
N ASP A 99 4.16 14.33 3.81
CA ASP A 99 3.75 15.06 2.61
C ASP A 99 3.06 14.16 1.56
N GLY A 100 2.77 12.90 1.90
CA GLY A 100 2.17 11.91 1.01
C GLY A 100 0.69 12.16 0.77
N THR A 101 0.32 12.44 -0.47
CA THR A 101 -1.07 12.75 -0.86
C THR A 101 -1.62 11.79 -1.91
N ILE A 102 -0.76 11.16 -2.71
CA ILE A 102 -1.15 10.24 -3.78
C ILE A 102 -0.52 8.88 -3.51
N VAL A 103 -1.31 7.82 -3.67
CA VAL A 103 -0.81 6.44 -3.66
C VAL A 103 -1.04 5.78 -5.01
N GLU A 104 -0.01 5.18 -5.55
CA GLU A 104 -0.07 4.31 -6.71
C GLU A 104 0.24 2.86 -6.30
N VAL A 105 -0.60 1.94 -6.78
CA VAL A 105 -0.46 0.50 -6.52
C VAL A 105 -0.43 -0.22 -7.84
N SER A 106 0.67 -0.93 -8.10
CA SER A 106 0.86 -1.72 -9.31
C SER A 106 0.98 -3.20 -8.99
N TYR A 107 0.18 -4.04 -9.66
CA TYR A 107 0.23 -5.50 -9.56
C TYR A 107 -0.32 -6.15 -10.84
N ASN A 108 0.26 -7.25 -11.30
CA ASN A 108 -0.24 -8.05 -12.44
C ASN A 108 -0.70 -7.21 -13.66
N ASP A 109 0.11 -6.24 -14.09
CA ASP A 109 -0.18 -5.29 -15.19
C ASP A 109 -1.42 -4.39 -14.96
N ILE A 110 -1.82 -4.21 -13.70
CA ILE A 110 -2.86 -3.29 -13.26
C ILE A 110 -2.19 -2.19 -12.46
N ASP A 111 -2.38 -0.95 -12.91
CA ASP A 111 -1.95 0.25 -12.21
C ASP A 111 -3.17 1.00 -11.66
N LEU A 112 -3.20 1.17 -10.35
CA LEU A 112 -4.23 1.87 -9.62
C LEU A 112 -3.67 3.11 -8.95
N VAL A 113 -4.48 4.17 -8.85
CA VAL A 113 -4.16 5.41 -8.16
C VAL A 113 -5.27 5.77 -7.17
N GLY A 114 -4.88 6.19 -5.98
CA GLY A 114 -5.75 6.67 -4.90
C GLY A 114 -5.23 7.96 -4.30
N ILE A 115 -6.10 8.65 -3.57
CA ILE A 115 -5.77 9.87 -2.82
C ILE A 115 -5.78 9.53 -1.34
N LEU A 116 -4.71 9.93 -0.63
CA LEU A 116 -4.52 9.78 0.80
C LEU A 116 -5.21 10.94 1.55
N TYR A 117 -5.57 10.72 2.82
CA TYR A 117 -6.38 11.60 3.66
C TYR A 117 -5.68 12.03 4.95
#